data_AF-A0A0G0URG3-F1
#
_entry.id   AF-A0A0G0URG3-F1
#
_cell.length_a   1.000
_cell.length_b   1.000
_cell.length_c   1.000
_cell.angle_alpha   90.00
_cell.angle_beta   90.00
_cell.angle_gamma   90.00
#
_symmetry.space_group_name_H-M   'P 1'
#
loop_
_entity.id
_entity.type
_entity.pdbx_description
1 polymer ?
#
loop_
_entity_poly.entity_id
_entity_poly.type
_entity_poly.pdbx_seq_one_letter_code
_entity_poly.pdbx_strand_id
1 'polypeptide(L)'
;MIKQENHSKEYRKLVVDSQFRSYEFVPRVAKWLMNGIVLPHKKYSIDKVPDAPQAIWWVDNFGNTVTTVMPEDINFKPGKKIKTKYGELPCYDRLKDVPNDEPALIIGSWGIDNRRWVSLVIQGKSAAKEFGITSGSPLF
;
A
#
# COMPACT_ATOMS: atom_id res chain seq x y z
N MET A 1 22.41 -23.76 9.69
CA MET A 1 22.86 -22.36 9.65
C MET A 1 23.89 -22.23 8.55
N ILE A 2 23.74 -21.24 7.67
CA ILE A 2 24.79 -20.88 6.71
C ILE A 2 26.01 -20.44 7.53
N LYS A 3 27.15 -21.13 7.35
CA LYS A 3 28.38 -20.82 8.07
C LYS A 3 29.13 -19.71 7.33
N GLN A 4 28.70 -18.47 7.51
CA GLN A 4 29.52 -17.29 7.18
C GLN A 4 29.76 -16.49 8.45
N GLU A 5 31.00 -16.00 8.62
CA GLU A 5 31.43 -15.13 9.72
C GLU A 5 30.94 -15.61 11.09
N ASN A 6 31.61 -16.63 11.63
CA ASN A 6 31.21 -17.30 12.86
C ASN A 6 31.13 -16.33 14.06
N HIS A 7 29.95 -15.74 14.28
CA HIS A 7 29.65 -15.02 15.53
C HIS A 7 29.65 -15.98 16.72
N SER A 8 29.82 -15.47 17.95
CA SER A 8 29.77 -16.30 19.15
C SER A 8 28.39 -16.97 19.34
N LYS A 9 28.31 -18.01 20.18
CA LYS A 9 27.03 -18.69 20.45
C LYS A 9 26.02 -17.75 21.10
N GLU A 10 26.50 -16.88 21.99
CA GLU A 10 25.73 -15.88 22.70
C GLU A 10 25.12 -14.88 21.72
N TYR A 11 25.93 -14.41 20.77
CA TYR A 11 25.46 -13.47 19.74
C TYR A 11 24.41 -14.11 18.83
N ARG A 12 24.62 -15.36 18.41
CA ARG A 12 23.61 -16.09 17.60
C ARG A 12 22.31 -16.26 18.36
N LYS A 13 22.37 -16.57 19.66
CA LYS A 13 21.18 -16.70 20.51
C LYS A 13 20.42 -15.38 20.58
N LEU A 14 21.13 -14.26 20.77
CA LEU A 14 20.54 -12.92 20.74
C LEU A 14 19.79 -12.66 19.43
N VAL A 15 20.41 -12.93 18.28
CA VAL A 15 19.77 -12.71 16.97
C VAL A 15 18.53 -13.59 16.79
N VAL A 16 18.59 -14.86 17.20
CA VAL A 16 17.47 -15.81 17.07
C VAL A 16 16.29 -15.42 17.94
N ASP A 17 16.54 -15.01 19.18
CA ASP A 17 15.50 -14.72 20.17
C ASP A 17 15.04 -13.25 20.14
N SER A 18 15.75 -12.39 19.40
CA SER A 18 15.47 -10.96 19.35
C SER A 18 14.06 -10.68 18.83
N GLN A 19 13.35 -9.83 19.58
CA GLN A 19 12.11 -9.21 19.13
C GLN A 19 12.38 -8.04 18.17
N PHE A 20 13.61 -7.51 18.14
CA PHE A 20 14.02 -6.44 17.25
C PHE A 20 14.52 -6.98 15.90
N ARG A 21 13.70 -7.81 15.24
CA ARG A 21 14.09 -8.56 14.03
C ARG A 21 14.43 -7.65 12.85
N SER A 22 13.85 -6.46 12.78
CA SER A 22 14.17 -5.47 11.74
C SER A 22 15.61 -4.97 11.81
N TYR A 23 16.26 -5.06 12.98
CA TYR A 23 17.67 -4.73 13.15
C TYR A 23 18.56 -5.98 13.14
N GLU A 24 18.22 -6.99 13.95
CA GLU A 24 19.13 -8.13 14.15
C GLU A 24 19.07 -9.19 13.04
N PHE A 25 17.92 -9.33 12.36
CA PHE A 25 17.70 -10.40 11.38
C PHE A 25 17.60 -9.88 9.94
N VAL A 26 16.71 -8.92 9.67
CA VAL A 26 16.39 -8.46 8.31
C VAL A 26 17.62 -7.93 7.55
N PRO A 27 18.47 -7.06 8.12
CA PRO A 27 19.62 -6.51 7.38
C PRO A 27 20.65 -7.59 7.00
N ARG A 28 20.82 -8.60 7.84
CA ARG A 28 21.73 -9.73 7.58
C ARG A 28 21.22 -10.61 6.45
N VAL A 29 19.95 -10.96 6.51
CA VAL A 29 19.25 -11.71 5.45
C VAL A 29 19.33 -10.95 4.13
N ALA A 30 19.05 -9.64 4.14
CA ALA A 30 19.17 -8.80 2.96
C ALA A 30 20.59 -8.81 2.37
N LYS A 31 21.62 -8.63 3.21
CA LYS A 31 23.02 -8.69 2.78
C LYS A 31 23.37 -10.03 2.14
N TRP A 32 22.94 -11.14 2.74
CA TRP A 32 23.18 -12.47 2.19
C TRP A 32 22.49 -12.69 0.84
N LEU A 33 21.23 -12.27 0.71
CA LEU A 33 20.51 -12.33 -0.58
C LEU A 33 21.19 -11.48 -1.66
N MET A 34 21.63 -10.26 -1.33
CA MET A 34 22.39 -9.40 -2.24
C MET A 34 23.72 -10.02 -2.68
N ASN A 35 24.35 -10.82 -1.81
CA ASN A 35 25.56 -11.56 -2.13
C ASN A 35 25.28 -12.86 -2.92
N GLY A 36 24.04 -13.12 -3.35
CA GLY A 36 23.66 -14.33 -4.08
C GLY A 36 23.59 -15.60 -3.22
N ILE A 37 23.58 -15.46 -1.89
CA ILE A 37 23.53 -16.61 -0.98
C ILE A 37 22.10 -17.15 -0.93
N VAL A 38 21.95 -18.44 -1.21
CA VAL A 38 20.67 -19.14 -1.07
C VAL A 38 20.37 -19.41 0.40
N LEU A 39 19.34 -18.75 0.92
CA LEU A 39 18.88 -18.92 2.30
C LEU A 39 17.92 -20.11 2.45
N PRO A 40 17.95 -20.84 3.58
CA PRO A 40 16.91 -21.82 3.88
C PRO A 40 15.54 -21.16 3.91
N HIS A 41 14.62 -21.64 3.10
CA HIS A 41 13.26 -21.12 2.99
C HIS A 41 12.29 -22.26 2.70
N LYS A 42 11.00 -21.99 2.91
CA LYS A 42 9.90 -22.83 2.44
C LYS A 42 9.08 -22.00 1.46
N LYS A 43 8.59 -22.60 0.38
CA LYS A 43 7.66 -21.93 -0.53
C LYS A 43 6.33 -21.70 0.21
N TYR A 44 5.81 -20.48 0.10
CA TYR A 44 4.48 -20.11 0.58
C TYR A 44 3.69 -19.62 -0.64
N SER A 45 2.53 -20.24 -0.93
CA SER A 45 1.75 -19.85 -2.11
C SER A 45 1.13 -18.48 -1.89
N ILE A 46 1.13 -17.64 -2.93
CA ILE A 46 0.47 -16.34 -2.89
C ILE A 46 -1.06 -16.50 -2.74
N ASP A 47 -1.64 -17.58 -3.26
CA ASP A 47 -3.09 -17.89 -3.15
C ASP A 47 -3.56 -18.13 -1.71
N LYS A 48 -2.62 -18.29 -0.77
CA LYS A 48 -2.93 -18.39 0.67
C LYS A 48 -3.05 -17.03 1.34
N VAL A 49 -2.64 -15.95 0.66
CA VAL A 49 -2.79 -14.59 1.12
C VAL A 49 -4.15 -14.09 0.61
N PRO A 50 -5.07 -13.66 1.49
CA PRO A 50 -6.34 -13.12 1.05
C PRO A 50 -6.15 -11.82 0.27
N ASP A 51 -7.03 -11.56 -0.69
CA ASP A 51 -7.07 -10.28 -1.40
C ASP A 51 -7.28 -9.11 -0.45
N ALA A 52 -6.73 -7.96 -0.80
CA ALA A 52 -6.93 -6.75 -0.05
C ALA A 52 -8.40 -6.31 -0.12
N PRO A 53 -9.01 -5.87 1.00
CA PRO A 53 -10.38 -5.34 0.97
C PRO A 53 -10.43 -4.06 0.14
N GLN A 54 -11.57 -3.73 -0.46
CA GLN A 54 -11.78 -2.47 -1.19
C GLN A 54 -11.85 -1.28 -0.20
N ALA A 55 -10.68 -0.72 0.10
CA ALA A 55 -10.48 0.19 1.21
C ALA A 55 -9.44 1.25 0.88
N ILE A 56 -9.39 2.28 1.72
CA ILE A 56 -8.32 3.25 1.74
C ILE A 56 -7.08 2.57 2.29
N TRP A 57 -6.08 2.37 1.44
CA TRP A 57 -4.81 1.76 1.83
C TRP A 57 -3.94 2.76 2.60
N TRP A 58 -3.87 3.99 2.11
CA TRP A 58 -3.01 5.02 2.67
C TRP A 58 -3.62 6.41 2.53
N VAL A 59 -3.32 7.27 3.48
CA VAL A 59 -3.59 8.71 3.43
C VAL A 59 -2.25 9.41 3.45
N ASP A 60 -1.96 10.19 2.42
CA ASP A 60 -0.72 10.96 2.36
C ASP A 60 -0.76 12.20 3.27
N ASN A 61 0.38 12.89 3.39
CA ASN A 61 0.51 14.06 4.26
C ASN A 61 -0.35 15.27 3.83
N PHE A 62 -0.87 15.28 2.60
CA PHE A 62 -1.81 16.30 2.11
C PHE A 62 -3.26 15.89 2.37
N GLY A 63 -3.51 14.63 2.73
CA GLY A 63 -4.82 14.06 2.92
C GLY A 63 -5.46 13.50 1.65
N ASN A 64 -4.68 13.30 0.59
CA ASN A 64 -5.14 12.50 -0.55
C ASN A 64 -5.10 11.03 -0.15
N THR A 65 -6.01 10.25 -0.72
CA THR A 65 -6.08 8.83 -0.42
C THR A 65 -5.51 7.99 -1.57
N VAL A 66 -4.95 6.84 -1.22
CA VAL A 66 -4.68 5.74 -2.15
C VAL A 66 -5.57 4.59 -1.73
N THR A 67 -6.32 4.02 -2.68
CA THR A 67 -7.15 2.85 -2.40
C THR A 67 -6.46 1.56 -2.81
N THR A 68 -7.05 0.43 -2.44
CA THR A 68 -6.72 -0.90 -2.97
C THR A 68 -7.50 -1.25 -4.24
N VAL A 69 -8.27 -0.30 -4.77
CA VAL A 69 -9.24 -0.53 -5.85
C VAL A 69 -8.62 -0.15 -7.19
N MET A 70 -8.71 -1.06 -8.16
CA MET A 70 -8.30 -0.81 -9.53
C MET A 70 -9.42 -0.12 -10.33
N PRO A 71 -9.08 0.61 -11.40
CA PRO A 71 -10.05 1.22 -12.29
C PRO A 71 -11.04 0.20 -12.87
N GLU A 72 -10.58 -1.01 -13.15
CA GLU A 72 -11.40 -2.09 -13.71
C GLU A 72 -12.45 -2.60 -12.71
N ASP A 73 -12.14 -2.63 -11.41
CA ASP A 73 -13.02 -3.13 -10.36
C ASP A 73 -14.34 -2.33 -10.28
N ILE A 74 -14.29 -1.05 -10.66
CA ILE A 74 -15.41 -0.10 -10.55
C ILE A 74 -15.87 0.42 -11.92
N ASN A 75 -15.32 -0.13 -13.01
CA ASN A 75 -15.52 0.35 -14.37
C ASN A 75 -15.32 1.88 -14.46
N PHE A 76 -14.20 2.36 -13.93
CA PHE A 76 -13.83 3.77 -13.87
C PHE A 76 -13.78 4.36 -15.29
N LYS A 77 -14.43 5.52 -15.48
CA LYS A 77 -14.38 6.30 -16.73
C LYS A 77 -14.52 7.78 -16.39
N PRO A 78 -13.71 8.69 -16.94
CA PRO A 78 -13.88 10.13 -16.74
C PRO A 78 -15.32 10.59 -17.02
N GLY A 79 -15.86 11.43 -16.16
CA GLY A 79 -17.26 11.91 -16.21
C GLY A 79 -18.30 10.94 -15.65
N LYS A 80 -17.96 9.65 -15.42
CA LYS A 80 -18.84 8.72 -14.72
C LYS A 80 -18.88 9.03 -13.23
N LYS A 81 -20.02 8.80 -12.61
CA LYS A 81 -20.20 8.84 -11.16
C LYS A 81 -20.17 7.43 -10.56
N ILE A 82 -19.51 7.28 -9.42
CA ILE A 82 -19.42 6.02 -8.68
C ILE A 82 -19.98 6.24 -7.28
N LYS A 83 -20.93 5.39 -6.88
CA LYS A 83 -21.48 5.41 -5.52
C LYS A 83 -20.49 4.76 -4.56
N THR A 84 -20.06 5.52 -3.57
CA THR A 84 -19.14 5.10 -2.50
C THR A 84 -19.80 5.34 -1.14
N LYS A 85 -19.13 4.94 -0.06
CA LYS A 85 -19.54 5.29 1.31
C LYS A 85 -19.50 6.80 1.57
N TYR A 86 -18.69 7.55 0.81
CA TYR A 86 -18.50 8.99 0.92
C TYR A 86 -19.39 9.79 -0.03
N GLY A 87 -20.36 9.13 -0.67
CA GLY A 87 -21.30 9.75 -1.61
C GLY A 87 -21.07 9.29 -3.05
N GLU A 88 -21.77 9.94 -3.97
CA GLU A 88 -21.67 9.67 -5.39
C GLU A 88 -20.61 10.58 -6.01
N LEU A 89 -19.45 10.02 -6.35
CA LEU A 89 -18.25 10.77 -6.70
C LEU A 89 -17.98 10.73 -8.21
N PRO A 90 -17.77 11.88 -8.87
CA PRO A 90 -17.33 11.93 -10.26
C PRO A 90 -15.89 11.41 -10.43
N CYS A 91 -15.64 10.78 -11.57
CA CYS A 91 -14.33 10.28 -11.96
C CYS A 91 -13.61 11.27 -12.88
N TYR A 92 -12.33 11.53 -12.63
CA TYR A 92 -11.45 12.35 -13.48
C TYR A 92 -10.09 11.69 -13.68
N ASP A 93 -9.43 11.90 -14.81
CA ASP A 93 -8.12 11.29 -15.04
C ASP A 93 -7.04 11.78 -14.05
N ARG A 94 -7.09 13.06 -13.68
CA ARG A 94 -6.05 13.72 -12.87
C ARG A 94 -6.65 14.66 -11.85
N LEU A 95 -5.95 14.86 -10.73
CA LEU A 95 -6.33 15.82 -9.69
C LEU A 95 -6.63 17.23 -10.24
N LYS A 96 -5.81 17.73 -11.17
CA LYS A 96 -5.99 19.08 -11.73
C LYS A 96 -7.28 19.27 -12.55
N ASP A 97 -7.89 18.17 -12.97
CA ASP A 97 -9.13 18.19 -13.75
C ASP A 97 -10.36 18.14 -12.81
N VAL A 98 -10.16 17.94 -11.51
CA VAL A 98 -11.19 18.01 -10.45
C VAL A 98 -11.47 19.48 -10.12
N PRO A 99 -12.74 19.92 -10.08
CA PRO A 99 -13.10 21.26 -9.62
C PRO A 99 -12.66 21.51 -8.18
N ASN A 100 -12.27 22.75 -7.87
CA ASN A 100 -11.90 23.12 -6.50
C ASN A 100 -13.01 22.79 -5.51
N ASP A 101 -12.60 22.33 -4.33
CA ASP A 101 -13.49 22.01 -3.21
C ASP A 101 -14.46 20.84 -3.42
N GLU A 102 -14.41 20.19 -4.59
CA GLU A 102 -15.28 19.06 -4.93
C GLU A 102 -14.56 17.72 -4.76
N PRO A 103 -15.21 16.72 -4.14
CA PRO A 103 -14.66 15.38 -4.02
C PRO A 103 -14.76 14.60 -5.33
N ALA A 104 -13.73 13.81 -5.61
CA ALA A 104 -13.69 13.01 -6.84
C ALA A 104 -12.86 11.72 -6.65
N LEU A 105 -13.09 10.79 -7.57
CA LEU A 105 -12.19 9.67 -7.81
C LEU A 105 -11.25 10.01 -8.96
N ILE A 106 -9.96 9.73 -8.78
CA ILE A 106 -8.95 9.88 -9.83
C ILE A 106 -8.12 8.62 -10.00
N ILE A 107 -7.38 8.55 -11.11
CA ILE A 107 -6.27 7.61 -11.24
C ILE A 107 -5.09 8.17 -10.45
N GLY A 108 -4.73 7.49 -9.36
CA GLY A 108 -3.63 7.89 -8.48
C GLY A 108 -2.25 7.66 -9.10
N SER A 109 -1.22 8.21 -8.46
CA SER A 109 0.18 7.99 -8.86
C SER A 109 0.74 6.66 -8.34
N TRP A 110 0.12 6.07 -7.32
CA TRP A 110 0.56 4.83 -6.68
C TRP A 110 0.07 3.61 -7.45
N GLY A 111 0.90 2.57 -7.51
CA GLY A 111 0.58 1.36 -8.24
C GLY A 111 1.76 0.41 -8.41
N ILE A 112 1.57 -0.60 -9.25
CA ILE A 112 2.57 -1.61 -9.60
C ILE A 112 2.69 -1.61 -11.13
N ASP A 113 3.92 -1.55 -11.64
CA ASP A 113 4.23 -1.42 -13.07
C ASP A 113 3.48 -0.25 -13.72
N ASN A 114 2.56 -0.54 -14.65
CA ASN A 114 1.72 0.44 -15.34
C ASN A 114 0.29 0.50 -14.79
N ARG A 115 -0.03 -0.29 -13.77
CA ARG A 115 -1.35 -0.28 -13.11
C ARG A 115 -1.35 0.75 -12.01
N ARG A 116 -2.44 1.51 -11.88
CA ARG A 116 -2.56 2.61 -10.92
C ARG A 116 -3.83 2.45 -10.13
N TRP A 117 -3.73 2.66 -8.83
CA TRP A 117 -4.88 2.58 -7.93
C TRP A 117 -5.80 3.79 -8.11
N VAL A 118 -7.07 3.60 -7.82
CA VAL A 118 -8.01 4.71 -7.67
C VAL A 118 -7.68 5.49 -6.40
N SER A 119 -7.87 6.80 -6.45
CA SER A 119 -7.67 7.72 -5.34
C SER A 119 -8.91 8.57 -5.13
N LEU A 120 -9.38 8.69 -3.89
CA LEU A 120 -10.38 9.69 -3.49
C LEU A 120 -9.64 10.95 -3.05
N VAL A 121 -9.97 12.07 -3.68
CA VAL A 121 -9.31 13.37 -3.50
C VAL A 121 -10.33 14.50 -3.43
N ILE A 122 -9.89 15.66 -2.93
CA ILE A 122 -10.60 16.94 -3.08
C ILE A 122 -9.56 17.95 -3.57
N GLN A 123 -9.82 18.60 -4.70
CA GLN A 123 -8.89 19.62 -5.19
C GLN A 123 -8.84 20.80 -4.22
N GLY A 124 -7.63 21.14 -3.75
CA GLY A 124 -7.41 22.23 -2.79
C GLY A 124 -7.69 21.89 -1.33
N LYS A 125 -8.10 20.66 -0.99
CA LYS A 125 -8.42 20.25 0.38
C LYS A 125 -7.93 18.83 0.71
N SER A 126 -7.89 18.54 2.02
CA SER A 126 -7.65 17.20 2.53
C SER A 126 -8.94 16.40 2.48
N ALA A 127 -9.03 15.43 1.57
CA ALA A 127 -10.16 14.49 1.52
C ALA A 127 -10.29 13.70 2.83
N ALA A 128 -9.15 13.33 3.42
CA ALA A 128 -9.15 12.60 4.66
C ALA A 128 -9.73 13.38 5.85
N LYS A 129 -9.43 14.68 5.94
CA LYS A 129 -10.02 15.54 6.97
C LYS A 129 -11.51 15.77 6.72
N GLU A 130 -11.91 16.03 5.48
CA GLU A 130 -13.30 16.31 5.12
C GLU A 130 -14.22 15.12 5.45
N PHE A 131 -13.79 13.90 5.11
CA PHE A 131 -14.59 12.69 5.25
C PHE A 131 -14.25 11.84 6.49
N GLY A 132 -13.31 12.28 7.34
CA GLY A 132 -12.84 11.49 8.48
C GLY A 132 -12.19 10.16 8.07
N ILE A 133 -11.49 10.12 6.94
CA ILE A 133 -10.87 8.91 6.40
C ILE A 133 -9.56 8.59 7.11
N THR A 134 -9.37 7.32 7.43
CA THR A 134 -8.11 6.76 7.91
C THR A 134 -7.72 5.51 7.10
N SER A 135 -6.45 5.09 7.17
CA SER A 135 -6.02 3.82 6.57
C SER A 135 -6.86 2.66 7.11
N GLY A 136 -7.37 1.82 6.19
CA GLY A 136 -8.31 0.73 6.47
C GLY A 136 -9.79 1.12 6.38
N SER A 137 -10.12 2.40 6.16
CA SER A 137 -11.51 2.80 5.96
C SER A 137 -12.09 2.16 4.67
N PRO A 138 -13.31 1.60 4.70
CA PRO A 138 -13.90 1.00 3.51
C PRO A 138 -14.30 2.07 2.49
N LEU A 139 -14.05 1.79 1.20
CA LEU A 139 -14.47 2.70 0.12
C LEU A 139 -15.97 2.55 -0.20
N PHE A 140 -16.48 1.32 -0.12
CA PHE A 140 -17.87 0.95 -0.40
C PHE A 140 -18.63 0.56 0.87
#